data_AF-A0A484M0D8-F1
#
_entry.id   AF-A0A484M0D8-F1
#
_cell.length_a   1.000
_cell.length_b   1.000
_cell.length_c   1.000
_cell.angle_alpha   90.00
_cell.angle_beta   90.00
_cell.angle_gamma   90.00
#
_symmetry.space_group_name_H-M   'P 1'
#
loop_
_entity.id
_entity.type
_entity.pdbx_description
1 polymer ?
#
loop_
_entity_poly.entity_id
_entity_poly.type
_entity_poly.pdbx_seq_one_letter_code
_entity_poly.pdbx_strand_id
1 'polypeptide(L)'
;MSTATATAKRMNEMASDPYYLLHFIAFFSYIPLRCSAACFLLPSRSSLLLKREIQAVVAFTVISVVKTVRAETWQTVISDTLFFAKIFLTALALVMDYHLAFGYALVFIVTHILTQQPPYEGLGNSIQLTPLHLEALLTEGNTSRFWLVGIMNHIFYFKRNPFEY
;
A
#
# COMPACT_ATOMS: atom_id res chain seq x y z
N MET A 1 -12.12 -23.79 -14.83
CA MET A 1 -12.73 -22.66 -14.08
C MET A 1 -12.33 -21.38 -14.80
N SER A 2 -13.27 -20.54 -15.24
CA SER A 2 -12.93 -19.36 -16.06
C SER A 2 -12.18 -18.31 -15.24
N THR A 3 -11.30 -17.55 -15.88
CA THR A 3 -10.55 -16.45 -15.24
C THR A 3 -11.49 -15.43 -14.56
N ALA A 4 -12.68 -15.22 -15.11
CA ALA A 4 -13.68 -14.32 -14.54
C ALA A 4 -14.23 -14.81 -13.18
N THR A 5 -14.48 -16.11 -13.02
CA THR A 5 -15.01 -16.66 -11.75
C THR A 5 -13.94 -16.68 -10.65
N ALA A 6 -12.67 -16.88 -11.01
CA ALA A 6 -11.56 -16.76 -10.07
C ALA A 6 -11.34 -15.31 -9.59
N THR A 7 -11.51 -14.33 -10.48
CA THR A 7 -11.37 -12.91 -10.15
C THR A 7 -12.50 -12.45 -9.22
N ALA A 8 -13.74 -12.85 -9.51
CA ALA A 8 -14.90 -12.54 -8.66
C ALA A 8 -14.77 -13.15 -7.25
N LYS A 9 -14.28 -14.40 -7.14
CA LYS A 9 -14.01 -15.05 -5.86
C LYS A 9 -12.98 -14.26 -5.03
N ARG A 10 -11.88 -13.82 -5.65
CA ARG A 10 -10.85 -13.00 -4.99
C ARG A 10 -11.37 -11.65 -4.53
N MET A 11 -12.18 -10.97 -5.34
CA MET A 11 -12.81 -9.71 -4.94
C MET A 11 -13.73 -9.90 -3.74
N ASN A 12 -14.49 -10.99 -3.71
CA ASN A 12 -15.35 -11.33 -2.58
C ASN A 12 -14.55 -11.67 -1.31
N GLU A 13 -13.43 -12.40 -1.45
CA GLU A 13 -12.51 -12.69 -0.34
C GLU A 13 -11.88 -11.40 0.22
N MET A 14 -11.43 -10.48 -0.65
CA MET A 14 -10.91 -9.16 -0.22
C MET A 14 -11.98 -8.30 0.46
N ALA A 15 -13.23 -8.34 -0.03
CA ALA A 15 -14.34 -7.59 0.56
C ALA A 15 -14.81 -8.16 1.90
N SER A 16 -14.68 -9.49 2.08
CA SER A 16 -15.09 -10.20 3.30
C SER A 16 -13.99 -10.19 4.37
N ASP A 17 -12.75 -9.88 3.99
CA ASP A 17 -11.64 -9.79 4.93
C ASP A 17 -11.80 -8.51 5.80
N PRO A 18 -11.87 -8.68 7.13
CA PRO A 18 -12.12 -7.59 8.06
C PRO A 18 -11.04 -6.51 7.99
N TYR A 19 -9.82 -6.85 7.56
CA TYR A 19 -8.75 -5.88 7.38
C TYR A 19 -9.17 -4.79 6.37
N TYR A 20 -9.54 -5.16 5.15
CA TYR A 20 -9.88 -4.17 4.12
C TYR A 20 -11.17 -3.41 4.46
N LEU A 21 -12.15 -4.08 5.05
CA LEU A 21 -13.43 -3.49 5.42
C LEU A 21 -13.27 -2.44 6.53
N LEU A 22 -12.49 -2.73 7.58
CA LEU A 22 -12.23 -1.76 8.66
C LEU A 22 -11.46 -0.54 8.14
N HIS A 23 -10.48 -0.74 7.26
CA HIS A 23 -9.76 0.38 6.64
C HIS A 23 -10.70 1.21 5.78
N PHE A 24 -11.58 0.58 4.99
CA PHE A 24 -12.58 1.28 4.19
C PHE A 24 -13.49 2.13 5.09
N ILE A 25 -14.07 1.55 6.14
CA ILE A 25 -14.91 2.29 7.10
C ILE A 25 -14.14 3.46 7.71
N ALA A 26 -12.88 3.26 8.11
CA ALA A 26 -12.03 4.32 8.64
C ALA A 26 -11.84 5.46 7.64
N PHE A 27 -11.61 5.19 6.35
CA PHE A 27 -11.55 6.23 5.31
C PHE A 27 -12.84 7.01 5.20
N PHE A 28 -13.97 6.32 5.05
CA PHE A 28 -15.26 6.99 4.81
C PHE A 28 -15.77 7.74 6.03
N SER A 29 -15.38 7.32 7.24
CA SER A 29 -15.71 8.01 8.49
C SER A 29 -15.22 9.47 8.55
N TYR A 30 -14.19 9.82 7.78
CA TYR A 30 -13.64 11.17 7.78
C TYR A 30 -14.61 12.21 7.22
N ILE A 31 -15.43 11.83 6.22
CA ILE A 31 -16.40 12.72 5.58
C ILE A 31 -17.46 13.25 6.56
N PRO A 32 -18.23 12.39 7.27
CA PRO A 32 -19.21 12.88 8.23
C PRO A 32 -18.56 13.62 9.40
N LEU A 33 -17.34 13.25 9.79
CA LEU A 33 -16.60 13.95 10.84
C LEU A 33 -16.19 15.37 10.41
N ARG A 34 -15.73 15.52 9.17
CA ARG A 34 -15.42 16.83 8.56
C ARG A 34 -16.65 17.71 8.40
N CYS A 35 -17.78 17.12 7.99
CA CYS A 35 -19.07 17.82 7.91
C CYS A 35 -19.51 18.30 9.30
N SER A 36 -19.37 17.45 10.33
CA SER A 36 -19.68 17.81 11.72
C SER A 36 -18.78 18.94 12.21
N ALA A 37 -17.48 18.88 11.96
CA ALA A 37 -16.53 19.94 12.30
C ALA A 37 -16.82 21.24 11.55
N ALA A 38 -17.29 21.18 10.29
CA ALA A 38 -17.65 22.36 9.50
C ALA A 38 -18.73 23.21 10.16
N CYS A 39 -19.66 22.60 10.90
CA CYS A 39 -20.73 23.32 11.61
C CYS A 39 -20.20 24.20 12.76
N PHE A 40 -19.04 23.87 13.33
CA PHE A 40 -18.43 24.61 14.44
C PHE A 40 -17.35 25.59 13.98
N LEU A 41 -16.90 25.49 12.73
CA LEU A 41 -15.83 26.34 12.19
C LEU A 41 -16.40 27.60 11.54
N LEU A 42 -15.68 28.72 11.71
CA LEU A 42 -16.00 29.96 11.00
C LEU A 42 -15.90 29.72 9.48
N PRO A 43 -16.84 30.25 8.64
CA PRO A 43 -16.87 29.98 7.20
C PRO A 43 -15.55 30.25 6.47
N SER A 44 -14.85 31.32 6.82
CA SER A 44 -13.54 31.68 6.25
C SER A 44 -12.46 30.65 6.56
N ARG A 45 -12.48 30.05 7.75
CA ARG A 45 -11.53 29.01 8.16
C ARG A 45 -11.85 27.68 7.48
N SER A 46 -13.13 27.32 7.39
CA SER A 46 -13.56 26.09 6.70
C SER A 46 -13.19 26.09 5.22
N SER A 47 -13.32 27.23 4.53
CA SER A 47 -12.96 27.35 3.11
C SER A 47 -11.45 27.27 2.85
N LEU A 48 -10.62 27.84 3.72
CA LEU A 48 -9.16 27.71 3.65
C LEU A 48 -8.70 26.26 3.88
N LEU A 49 -9.31 25.58 4.86
CA LEU A 49 -9.04 24.16 5.13
C LEU A 49 -9.43 23.29 3.94
N LEU A 50 -10.61 23.52 3.33
CA LEU A 50 -11.04 22.79 2.13
C LEU A 50 -10.05 22.94 0.97
N LYS A 51 -9.51 24.15 0.73
CA LYS A 51 -8.48 24.34 -0.31
C LYS A 51 -7.23 23.52 -0.04
N ARG A 52 -6.77 23.47 1.22
CA ARG A 52 -5.64 22.65 1.65
C ARG A 52 -5.91 21.16 1.52
N GLU A 53 -7.11 20.72 1.90
CA GLU A 53 -7.55 19.32 1.76
C GLU A 53 -7.57 18.91 0.28
N ILE A 54 -8.17 19.72 -0.61
CA ILE A 54 -8.18 19.48 -2.06
C ILE A 54 -6.76 19.41 -2.62
N GLN A 55 -5.89 20.35 -2.22
CA GLN A 55 -4.49 20.34 -2.65
C GLN A 55 -3.76 19.07 -2.20
N ALA A 56 -3.99 18.62 -0.97
CA ALA A 56 -3.43 17.38 -0.45
C ALA A 56 -3.95 16.16 -1.21
N VAL A 57 -5.27 16.08 -1.48
CA VAL A 57 -5.89 15.01 -2.28
C VAL A 57 -5.25 14.94 -3.66
N VAL A 58 -5.12 16.08 -4.35
CA VAL A 58 -4.53 16.13 -5.69
C VAL A 58 -3.07 15.67 -5.67
N ALA A 59 -2.26 16.17 -4.73
CA ALA A 59 -0.87 15.76 -4.59
C ALA A 59 -0.75 14.25 -4.32
N PHE A 60 -1.62 13.73 -3.46
CA PHE A 60 -1.70 12.31 -3.16
C PHE A 60 -2.04 11.49 -4.40
N THR A 61 -3.08 11.87 -5.14
CA THR A 61 -3.48 11.17 -6.37
C THR A 61 -2.35 11.11 -7.39
N VAL A 62 -1.61 12.20 -7.59
CA VAL A 62 -0.44 12.22 -8.49
C VAL A 62 0.63 11.23 -8.04
N ILE A 63 0.99 11.23 -6.76
CA ILE A 63 2.00 10.31 -6.19
C ILE A 63 1.52 8.85 -6.34
N SER A 64 0.25 8.58 -6.04
CA SER A 64 -0.34 7.24 -6.18
C SER A 64 -0.28 6.75 -7.62
N VAL A 65 -0.69 7.56 -8.60
CA VAL A 65 -0.64 7.19 -10.03
C VAL A 65 0.78 6.86 -10.47
N VAL A 66 1.75 7.70 -10.10
CA VAL A 66 3.16 7.47 -10.43
C VAL A 66 3.67 6.16 -9.82
N LYS A 67 3.26 5.84 -8.60
CA LYS A 67 3.63 4.56 -7.97
C LYS A 67 2.94 3.36 -8.58
N THR A 68 1.66 3.45 -8.90
CA THR A 68 0.90 2.35 -9.53
C THR A 68 1.51 1.95 -10.87
N VAL A 69 1.95 2.93 -11.68
CA VAL A 69 2.59 2.66 -12.98
C VAL A 69 3.93 1.92 -12.83
N ARG A 70 4.62 2.08 -11.69
CA ARG A 70 5.90 1.42 -11.41
C ARG A 70 5.75 0.08 -10.70
N ALA A 71 4.55 -0.32 -10.31
CA ALA A 71 4.33 -1.54 -9.56
C ALA A 71 4.21 -2.76 -10.49
N GLU A 72 5.01 -3.79 -10.22
CA GLU A 72 5.03 -5.01 -11.05
C GLU A 72 3.87 -5.97 -10.73
N THR A 73 3.28 -5.89 -9.54
CA THR A 73 2.19 -6.79 -9.12
C THR A 73 1.00 -6.05 -8.54
N TRP A 74 -0.21 -6.57 -8.78
CA TRP A 74 -1.47 -5.99 -8.29
C TRP A 74 -1.55 -5.95 -6.76
N GLN A 75 -0.96 -6.94 -6.08
CA GLN A 75 -0.90 -6.98 -4.62
C GLN A 75 0.03 -5.89 -4.06
N THR A 76 1.15 -5.61 -4.73
CA THR A 76 2.01 -4.46 -4.38
C THR A 76 1.25 -3.14 -4.52
N VAL A 77 0.46 -2.98 -5.59
CA VAL A 77 -0.39 -1.79 -5.78
C VAL A 77 -1.37 -1.63 -4.61
N ILE A 78 -2.08 -2.69 -4.23
CA ILE A 78 -3.06 -2.64 -3.12
C ILE A 78 -2.38 -2.30 -1.79
N SER A 79 -1.26 -2.97 -1.48
CA SER A 79 -0.52 -2.76 -0.23
C SER A 79 0.02 -1.33 -0.13
N ASP A 80 0.70 -0.85 -1.18
CA ASP A 80 1.20 0.53 -1.23
C ASP A 80 0.03 1.51 -1.11
N THR A 81 -1.03 1.31 -1.90
CA THR A 81 -2.19 2.21 -1.88
C THR A 81 -2.81 2.32 -0.49
N LEU A 82 -2.99 1.21 0.23
CA LEU A 82 -3.52 1.22 1.59
C LEU A 82 -2.59 1.91 2.57
N PHE A 83 -1.28 1.65 2.48
CA PHE A 83 -0.29 2.32 3.33
C PHE A 83 -0.28 3.83 3.11
N PHE A 84 -0.24 4.25 1.84
CA PHE A 84 -0.32 5.65 1.44
C PHE A 84 -1.61 6.29 1.91
N ALA A 85 -2.73 5.60 1.73
CA ALA A 85 -4.02 6.09 2.17
C ALA A 85 -3.99 6.35 3.68
N LYS A 86 -3.42 5.46 4.51
CA LYS A 86 -3.33 5.67 5.97
C LYS A 86 -2.59 6.96 6.30
N ILE A 87 -1.40 7.14 5.72
CA ILE A 87 -0.58 8.34 5.89
C ILE A 87 -1.36 9.57 5.45
N PHE A 88 -2.05 9.47 4.32
CA PHE A 88 -2.85 10.55 3.75
C PHE A 88 -4.00 10.95 4.67
N LEU A 89 -4.74 9.97 5.22
CA LEU A 89 -5.83 10.24 6.15
C LEU A 89 -5.33 10.88 7.44
N THR A 90 -4.22 10.38 7.99
CA THR A 90 -3.58 10.98 9.17
C THR A 90 -3.09 12.39 8.88
N ALA A 91 -2.52 12.66 7.70
CA ALA A 91 -2.10 13.99 7.29
C ALA A 91 -3.30 14.95 7.12
N LEU A 92 -4.39 14.50 6.49
CA LEU A 92 -5.64 15.26 6.39
C LEU A 92 -6.24 15.55 7.76
N ALA A 93 -6.24 14.57 8.66
CA ALA A 93 -6.66 14.75 10.03
C ALA A 93 -5.79 15.78 10.76
N LEU A 94 -4.47 15.76 10.56
CA LEU A 94 -3.52 16.70 11.17
C LEU A 94 -3.70 18.14 10.68
N VAL A 95 -4.01 18.32 9.39
CA VAL A 95 -4.34 19.65 8.84
C VAL A 95 -5.59 20.23 9.49
N MET A 96 -6.52 19.37 9.91
CA MET A 96 -7.75 19.78 10.61
C MET A 96 -7.50 20.05 12.10
N ASP A 97 -6.99 19.05 12.84
CA ASP A 97 -6.69 19.10 14.27
C ASP A 97 -5.70 17.99 14.67
N TYR A 98 -4.77 18.32 15.57
CA TYR A 98 -3.82 17.36 16.14
C TYR A 98 -4.51 16.24 16.93
N HIS A 99 -5.57 16.55 17.68
CA HIS A 99 -6.31 15.53 18.43
C HIS A 99 -6.96 14.51 17.49
N LEU A 100 -7.46 14.99 16.36
CA LEU A 100 -8.08 14.12 15.37
C LEU A 100 -7.05 13.24 14.67
N ALA A 101 -5.87 13.78 14.35
CA ALA A 101 -4.76 12.99 13.82
C ALA A 101 -4.34 11.86 14.77
N PHE A 102 -4.25 12.18 16.07
CA PHE A 102 -3.95 11.18 17.10
C PHE A 102 -5.04 10.10 17.17
N GLY A 103 -6.32 10.50 17.11
CA GLY A 103 -7.45 9.56 17.08
C GLY A 103 -7.39 8.60 15.89
N TYR A 104 -7.14 9.11 14.68
CA TYR A 104 -6.97 8.27 13.49
C TYR A 104 -5.74 7.37 13.57
N ALA A 105 -4.62 7.86 14.09
CA ALA A 105 -3.43 7.04 14.31
C ALA A 105 -3.72 5.88 15.27
N LEU A 106 -4.44 6.14 16.38
CA LEU A 106 -4.85 5.10 17.33
C LEU A 106 -5.79 4.09 16.68
N VAL A 107 -6.78 4.53 15.90
CA VAL A 107 -7.67 3.64 15.15
C VAL A 107 -6.87 2.72 14.25
N PHE A 108 -5.91 3.25 13.47
CA PHE A 108 -5.07 2.42 12.61
C PHE A 108 -4.20 1.44 13.38
N ILE A 109 -3.66 1.81 14.54
CA ILE A 109 -2.91 0.90 15.42
C ILE A 109 -3.82 -0.22 15.93
N VAL A 110 -5.00 0.11 16.42
CA VAL A 110 -5.97 -0.87 16.93
C VAL A 110 -6.40 -1.80 15.80
N THR A 111 -6.75 -1.28 14.62
CA THR A 111 -7.07 -2.08 13.44
C THR A 111 -5.90 -2.98 13.05
N HIS A 112 -4.66 -2.52 13.13
CA HIS A 112 -3.49 -3.34 12.83
C HIS A 112 -3.29 -4.49 13.83
N ILE A 113 -3.55 -4.26 15.12
CA ILE A 113 -3.48 -5.31 16.15
C ILE A 113 -4.60 -6.34 15.94
N LEU A 114 -5.82 -5.87 15.64
CA LEU A 114 -7.00 -6.73 15.48
C LEU A 114 -7.04 -7.47 14.15
N THR A 115 -6.52 -6.85 13.09
CA THR A 115 -6.52 -7.38 11.74
C THR A 115 -5.11 -7.29 11.17
N GLN A 116 -4.39 -8.40 11.23
CA GLN A 116 -3.10 -8.55 10.55
C GLN A 116 -3.35 -8.45 9.05
N GLN A 117 -2.48 -7.72 8.33
CA GLN A 117 -2.57 -7.67 6.87
C GLN A 117 -2.42 -9.10 6.32
N PRO A 118 -3.33 -9.58 5.45
CA PRO A 118 -3.27 -10.94 4.95
C PRO A 118 -1.91 -11.18 4.27
N PRO A 119 -1.29 -12.35 4.50
CA PRO A 119 0.01 -12.66 3.93
C PRO A 119 -0.04 -12.56 2.40
N TYR A 120 1.02 -12.01 1.83
CA TYR A 120 1.19 -11.91 0.39
C TYR A 120 1.24 -13.32 -0.22
N GLU A 121 0.13 -13.77 -0.82
CA GLU A 121 0.05 -15.04 -1.54
C GLU A 121 0.68 -15.00 -2.93
N GLY A 122 1.33 -13.89 -3.31
CA GLY A 122 2.09 -13.86 -4.54
C GLY A 122 3.19 -14.92 -4.43
N LEU A 123 3.00 -15.98 -5.22
CA LEU A 123 3.84 -17.17 -5.36
C LEU A 123 5.27 -16.85 -4.92
N GLY A 124 5.69 -17.42 -3.80
CA GLY A 124 7.03 -17.25 -3.28
C GLY A 124 8.04 -17.53 -4.38
N ASN A 125 8.64 -16.47 -4.93
CA ASN A 125 9.81 -16.57 -5.80
C ASN A 125 11.06 -17.00 -5.00
N SER A 126 10.90 -17.54 -3.78
CA SER A 126 11.92 -18.35 -3.14
C SER A 126 11.95 -19.71 -3.83
N ILE A 127 12.58 -19.75 -5.00
CA ILE A 127 12.97 -21.01 -5.62
C ILE A 127 14.09 -21.56 -4.75
N GLN A 128 13.94 -22.78 -4.23
CA GLN A 128 15.04 -23.51 -3.62
C GLN A 128 16.03 -23.85 -4.75
N LEU A 129 17.00 -22.97 -4.96
CA LEU A 129 17.94 -23.06 -6.08
C LEU A 129 19.02 -24.09 -5.77
N THR A 130 18.99 -25.21 -6.49
CA THR A 130 20.15 -26.11 -6.60
C THR A 130 21.26 -25.38 -7.35
N PRO A 131 22.57 -25.61 -7.06
CA PRO A 131 23.68 -24.83 -7.67
C PRO A 131 23.62 -24.72 -9.20
N LEU A 132 23.15 -25.78 -9.87
CA LEU A 132 22.99 -25.83 -11.32
C LEU A 132 21.88 -24.92 -11.88
N HIS A 133 20.79 -24.71 -11.13
CA HIS A 133 19.73 -23.79 -11.53
C HIS A 133 20.11 -22.33 -11.30
N LEU A 134 20.97 -22.05 -10.31
CA LEU A 134 21.52 -20.72 -10.09
C LEU A 134 22.42 -20.32 -11.27
N GLU A 135 23.28 -21.23 -11.72
CA GLU A 135 24.15 -20.99 -12.88
C GLU A 135 23.31 -20.74 -14.15
N ALA A 136 22.27 -21.53 -14.40
CA ALA A 136 21.34 -21.33 -15.51
C ALA A 136 20.60 -19.98 -15.42
N LEU A 137 20.09 -19.58 -14.25
CA LEU A 137 19.45 -18.27 -14.06
C LEU A 137 20.42 -17.10 -14.23
N LEU A 138 21.69 -17.27 -13.85
CA LEU A 138 22.74 -16.28 -14.04
C LEU A 138 23.21 -16.19 -15.49
N THR A 139 23.20 -17.29 -16.25
CA THR A 139 23.60 -17.31 -17.66
C THR A 139 22.48 -16.90 -18.62
N GLU A 140 21.22 -17.24 -18.32
CA GLU A 140 20.07 -17.06 -19.21
C GLU A 140 19.17 -15.85 -18.83
N GLY A 141 19.32 -15.30 -17.63
CA GLY A 141 18.44 -14.25 -17.09
C GLY A 141 18.69 -12.84 -17.67
N ASN A 142 17.60 -12.18 -18.11
CA ASN A 142 17.58 -10.79 -18.56
C ASN A 142 18.18 -9.82 -17.50
N THR A 143 19.03 -8.90 -17.94
CA THR A 143 19.90 -8.01 -17.11
C THR A 143 19.17 -6.98 -16.24
N SER A 144 17.83 -6.94 -16.26
CA SER A 144 17.02 -5.94 -15.55
C SER A 144 16.50 -6.35 -14.17
N ARG A 145 16.77 -7.58 -13.71
CA ARG A 145 16.23 -8.09 -12.42
C ARG A 145 17.31 -8.20 -11.35
N PHE A 146 16.98 -7.72 -10.15
CA PHE A 146 17.80 -7.89 -8.95
C PHE A 146 17.42 -9.19 -8.26
N TRP A 147 18.40 -10.05 -7.97
CA TRP A 147 18.19 -11.32 -7.27
C TRP A 147 18.74 -11.23 -5.85
N LEU A 148 17.93 -11.59 -4.87
CA LEU A 148 18.36 -11.75 -3.48
C LEU A 148 18.52 -13.25 -3.20
N VAL A 149 19.74 -13.71 -2.98
CA VAL A 149 20.02 -15.11 -2.65
C VAL A 149 20.36 -15.20 -1.17
N GLY A 150 19.48 -15.86 -0.41
CA GLY A 150 19.73 -16.17 0.99
C GLY A 150 20.37 -17.55 1.11
N ILE A 151 21.61 -17.61 1.59
CA ILE A 151 22.20 -18.85 2.10
C ILE A 151 21.94 -18.84 3.61
N MET A 152 21.67 -19.99 4.22
CA MET A 152 21.08 -20.16 5.57
C MET A 152 21.81 -19.49 6.76
N ASN A 153 22.86 -18.70 6.52
CA ASN A 153 23.53 -17.82 7.48
C ASN A 153 24.06 -16.48 6.89
N HIS A 154 23.82 -16.16 5.62
CA HIS A 154 24.31 -14.93 4.98
C HIS A 154 23.43 -14.51 3.79
N ILE A 155 23.11 -13.22 3.73
CA ILE A 155 22.41 -12.60 2.58
C ILE A 155 23.47 -12.02 1.65
N PHE A 156 23.51 -12.46 0.39
CA PHE A 156 24.38 -11.90 -0.63
C PHE A 156 23.55 -11.08 -1.64
N TYR A 157 24.04 -9.88 -1.95
CA TYR A 157 23.44 -8.98 -2.92
C TYR A 157 24.23 -9.06 -4.23
N PHE A 158 23.59 -9.44 -5.34
CA PHE A 158 24.28 -9.57 -6.63
C PHE A 158 23.69 -8.59 -7.65
N LYS A 159 24.56 -7.75 -8.22
CA LYS A 159 24.26 -6.88 -9.37
C LYS A 159 25.25 -7.21 -10.48
N ARG A 160 24.78 -7.79 -11.58
CA ARG A 160 25.62 -8.04 -12.75
C ARG A 160 25.95 -6.70 -13.40
N ASN A 161 27.24 -6.34 -13.47
CA ASN A 161 27.69 -5.20 -14.26
C ASN A 161 27.63 -5.58 -15.74
N PRO A 162 27.08 -4.71 -16.63
CA PRO A 162 26.87 -5.04 -18.03
C PRO A 162 28.15 -5.00 -18.90
N PHE A 163 29.35 -4.95 -18.30
CA PHE A 163 30.60 -4.74 -19.01
C PHE A 163 31.72 -5.64 -18.48
N GLU A 164 31.59 -6.96 -18.61
CA GLU A 164 32.75 -7.84 -18.64
C GLU A 164 32.49 -8.91 -19.72
N TYR A 165 33.20 -8.76 -20.84
CA TYR A 165 33.35 -9.75 -21.91
C TYR A 165 34.63 -10.54 -21.67
#